data_AF-A0A7Z9IG89-F1
#
_entry.id   AF-A0A7Z9IG89-F1
#
_cell.length_a   1.000
_cell.length_b   1.000
_cell.length_c   1.000
_cell.angle_alpha   90.00
_cell.angle_beta   90.00
_cell.angle_gamma   90.00
#
_symmetry.space_group_name_H-M   'P 1'
#
loop_
_entity.id
_entity.type
_entity.pdbx_description
1 polymer ?
#
loop_
_entity_poly.entity_id
_entity_poly.type
_entity_poly.pdbx_seq_one_letter_code
_entity_poly.pdbx_strand_id
1 'polypeptide(L)'
;MASAHICIAFGPLAVYLLLMGLINALRRPFITTGARDLFSLSIALSGLVMVGPVNLFVPDSALSVFGPWAWVLLFALYLLVSLLIGISCRPRLVIYNLSSEQLKSVLGRLVAQLDPDARWAGDSVELPNLGMQLSIDKRNAMRSCQIIAVGIEQNQANWSKLKRELATELTNVKVTTNPYAISMIAVALVLGTLIAQQIIENHSLVYNQLRDWL
;
A
#
# COMPACT_ATOMS: atom_id res chain seq x y z
N MET A 1 -3.96 -17.47 26.57
CA MET A 1 -4.58 -16.17 26.22
C MET A 1 -3.99 -15.52 24.96
N ALA A 2 -2.74 -15.79 24.54
CA ALA A 2 -2.06 -15.00 23.50
C ALA A 2 -2.15 -15.51 22.04
N SER A 3 -2.53 -16.78 21.81
CA SER A 3 -2.29 -17.44 20.51
C SER A 3 -3.16 -16.96 19.35
N ALA A 4 -4.48 -16.86 19.55
CA ALA A 4 -5.40 -16.42 18.49
C ALA A 4 -5.21 -14.93 18.13
N HIS A 5 -4.94 -14.09 19.13
CA HIS A 5 -4.69 -12.65 18.96
C HIS A 5 -3.46 -12.37 18.10
N ILE A 6 -2.39 -13.15 18.27
CA ILE A 6 -1.17 -13.02 17.44
C ILE A 6 -1.46 -13.42 15.99
N CYS A 7 -2.23 -14.48 15.77
CA CYS A 7 -2.61 -14.92 14.42
C CYS A 7 -3.44 -13.86 13.68
N ILE A 8 -4.43 -13.27 14.37
CA ILE A 8 -5.30 -12.22 13.81
C ILE A 8 -4.50 -10.93 13.60
N ALA A 9 -3.62 -10.56 14.53
CA ALA A 9 -2.84 -9.33 14.46
C ALA A 9 -1.80 -9.35 13.33
N PHE A 10 -1.02 -10.43 13.24
CA PHE A 10 0.14 -10.50 12.35
C PHE A 10 -0.13 -11.24 11.04
N GLY A 11 -1.23 -12.00 10.93
CA GLY A 11 -1.58 -12.74 9.72
C GLY A 11 -1.67 -11.85 8.47
N PRO A 12 -2.55 -10.82 8.45
CA PRO A 12 -2.67 -9.91 7.31
C PRO A 12 -1.35 -9.18 6.99
N LEU A 13 -0.59 -8.83 8.02
CA LEU A 13 0.71 -8.17 7.88
C LEU A 13 1.76 -9.07 7.23
N ALA A 14 1.83 -10.34 7.62
CA ALA A 14 2.75 -11.32 7.05
C ALA A 14 2.47 -11.53 5.54
N VAL A 15 1.18 -11.63 5.16
CA VAL A 15 0.76 -11.74 3.76
C VAL A 15 1.17 -10.48 2.97
N TYR A 16 0.96 -9.30 3.53
CA TYR A 16 1.35 -8.04 2.89
C TYR A 16 2.87 -7.95 2.67
N LEU A 17 3.67 -8.28 3.69
CA LEU A 17 5.13 -8.28 3.59
C LEU A 17 5.63 -9.29 2.56
N LEU A 18 5.00 -10.48 2.49
CA LEU A 18 5.33 -11.49 1.49
C LEU A 18 5.05 -10.98 0.07
N LEU A 19 3.86 -10.40 -0.16
CA LEU A 19 3.48 -9.85 -1.46
C LEU A 19 4.39 -8.70 -1.88
N MET A 20 4.65 -7.75 -0.97
CA MET A 20 5.55 -6.63 -1.24
C MET A 20 6.99 -7.09 -1.46
N GLY A 21 7.44 -8.09 -0.71
CA GLY A 21 8.74 -8.73 -0.92
C GLY A 21 8.83 -9.38 -2.30
N LEU A 22 7.79 -10.10 -2.73
CA LEU A 22 7.73 -10.73 -4.04
C LEU A 22 7.72 -9.67 -5.17
N ILE A 23 6.92 -8.61 -5.04
CA ILE A 23 6.91 -7.50 -6.00
C ILE A 23 8.29 -6.85 -6.11
N ASN A 24 8.99 -6.64 -4.99
CA ASN A 24 10.35 -6.10 -4.99
C ASN A 24 11.41 -7.10 -5.50
N ALA A 25 11.12 -8.40 -5.47
CA ALA A 25 11.98 -9.45 -6.01
C ALA A 25 11.88 -9.55 -7.55
N LEU A 26 10.72 -9.22 -8.11
CA LEU A 26 10.46 -9.24 -9.55
C LEU A 26 11.38 -8.25 -10.29
N ARG A 27 11.94 -8.68 -11.41
CA ARG A 27 12.81 -7.87 -12.29
C ARG A 27 12.03 -6.97 -13.25
N ARG A 28 10.80 -6.60 -12.88
CA ARG A 28 9.90 -5.77 -13.68
C ARG A 28 9.43 -4.58 -12.82
N PRO A 29 9.39 -3.37 -13.38
CA PRO A 29 8.83 -2.23 -12.66
C PRO A 29 7.33 -2.47 -12.43
N PHE A 30 6.87 -2.19 -11.21
CA PHE A 30 5.47 -2.34 -10.83
C PHE A 30 4.89 -0.97 -10.50
N ILE A 31 3.78 -0.61 -11.16
CA ILE A 31 3.10 0.66 -10.94
C ILE A 31 1.83 0.41 -10.14
N THR A 32 1.68 1.14 -9.05
CA THR A 32 0.43 1.23 -8.31
C THR A 32 0.02 2.68 -8.11
N THR A 33 -1.24 2.88 -7.74
CA THR A 33 -1.72 4.18 -7.25
C THR A 33 -1.49 4.23 -5.75
N GLY A 34 -1.11 5.37 -5.19
CA GLY A 34 -0.91 5.45 -3.74
C GLY A 34 -2.19 5.35 -2.91
N ALA A 35 -3.38 5.40 -3.53
CA ALA A 35 -4.63 5.02 -2.86
C ALA A 35 -4.72 3.49 -2.68
N ARG A 36 -4.50 2.72 -3.76
CA ARG A 36 -4.41 1.24 -3.69
C ARG A 36 -3.35 0.78 -2.69
N ASP A 37 -2.16 1.40 -2.73
CA ASP A 37 -1.07 1.10 -1.79
C ASP A 37 -1.48 1.33 -0.33
N LEU A 38 -2.14 2.46 -0.05
CA LEU A 38 -2.69 2.79 1.27
C LEU A 38 -3.76 1.79 1.71
N PHE A 39 -4.68 1.40 0.82
CA PHE A 39 -5.71 0.42 1.15
C PHE A 39 -5.12 -0.96 1.43
N SER A 40 -4.13 -1.41 0.64
CA SER A 40 -3.41 -2.64 0.91
C SER A 40 -2.70 -2.61 2.26
N LEU A 41 -2.06 -1.48 2.61
CA LEU A 41 -1.45 -1.29 3.93
C LEU A 41 -2.49 -1.24 5.05
N SER A 42 -3.65 -0.62 4.82
CA SER A 42 -4.75 -0.60 5.80
C SER A 42 -5.22 -2.02 6.09
N ILE A 43 -5.48 -2.82 5.06
CA ILE A 43 -5.85 -4.24 5.21
C ILE A 43 -4.77 -4.99 6.00
N ALA A 44 -3.49 -4.76 5.72
CA ALA A 44 -2.38 -5.37 6.45
C ALA A 44 -2.36 -5.01 7.95
N LEU A 45 -2.72 -3.77 8.29
CA LEU A 45 -2.76 -3.27 9.66
C LEU A 45 -4.08 -3.54 10.38
N SER A 46 -5.13 -3.95 9.67
CA SER A 46 -6.47 -4.17 10.24
C SER A 46 -6.46 -5.11 11.44
N GLY A 47 -5.69 -6.21 11.37
CA GLY A 47 -5.53 -7.16 12.46
C GLY A 47 -4.89 -6.53 13.71
N LEU A 48 -3.83 -5.73 13.53
CA LEU A 48 -3.14 -5.06 14.62
C LEU A 48 -4.04 -4.00 15.28
N VAL A 49 -4.81 -3.27 14.47
CA VAL A 49 -5.77 -2.26 14.94
C VAL A 49 -6.88 -2.90 15.77
N MET A 50 -7.42 -4.03 15.30
CA MET A 50 -8.47 -4.77 16.01
C MET A 50 -8.02 -5.35 17.34
N VAL A 51 -6.81 -5.90 17.40
CA VAL A 51 -6.29 -6.52 18.62
C VAL A 51 -5.80 -5.48 19.63
N GLY A 52 -5.23 -4.35 19.19
CA GLY A 52 -4.62 -3.35 20.08
C GLY A 52 -5.52 -2.14 20.35
N PRO A 53 -5.44 -1.05 19.57
CA PRO A 53 -6.13 0.20 19.84
C PRO A 53 -7.63 0.07 20.03
N VAL A 54 -8.31 -0.75 19.22
CA VAL A 54 -9.78 -0.88 19.30
C VAL A 54 -10.20 -1.43 20.66
N ASN A 55 -9.51 -2.44 21.19
CA ASN A 55 -9.75 -2.93 22.55
C ASN A 55 -9.53 -1.86 23.65
N LEU A 56 -8.66 -0.88 23.42
CA LEU A 56 -8.42 0.21 24.37
C LEU A 56 -9.51 1.30 24.31
N PHE A 57 -10.14 1.49 23.15
CA PHE A 57 -11.16 2.51 22.95
C PHE A 57 -12.60 2.03 23.19
N VAL A 58 -12.81 0.72 23.40
CA VAL A 58 -14.11 0.17 23.75
C VAL A 58 -14.18 -0.01 25.28
N PRO A 59 -14.85 0.89 26.00
CA PRO A 59 -15.09 0.67 27.42
C PRO A 59 -16.05 -0.53 27.61
N ASP A 60 -15.84 -1.31 28.69
CA ASP A 60 -16.66 -2.50 28.99
C ASP A 60 -18.17 -2.20 29.06
N SER A 61 -18.53 -0.95 29.40
CA SER A 61 -19.91 -0.45 29.41
C SER A 61 -20.55 -0.36 28.02
N ALA A 62 -19.77 -0.18 26.95
CA ALA A 62 -20.27 -0.18 25.59
C ALA A 62 -20.55 -1.61 25.10
N LEU A 63 -19.72 -2.59 25.51
CA LEU A 63 -19.91 -4.01 25.20
C LEU A 63 -21.15 -4.58 25.89
N SER A 64 -21.46 -4.15 27.13
CA SER A 64 -22.66 -4.62 27.83
C SER A 64 -23.98 -4.10 27.24
N VAL A 65 -23.94 -2.93 26.58
CA VAL A 65 -25.14 -2.31 25.98
C VAL A 65 -25.33 -2.73 24.52
N PHE A 66 -24.27 -2.71 23.71
CA PHE A 66 -24.35 -2.96 22.27
C PHE A 66 -23.98 -4.39 21.87
N GLY A 67 -23.32 -5.16 22.76
CA GLY A 67 -22.91 -6.52 22.49
C GLY A 67 -22.03 -6.62 21.23
N PRO A 68 -22.21 -7.66 20.39
CA PRO A 68 -21.43 -7.87 19.17
C PRO A 68 -21.53 -6.74 18.14
N TRP A 69 -22.59 -5.93 18.16
CA TRP A 69 -22.76 -4.83 17.21
C TRP A 69 -21.72 -3.72 17.37
N ALA A 70 -21.11 -3.58 18.56
CA ALA A 70 -20.01 -2.66 18.78
C ALA A 70 -18.84 -2.96 17.81
N TRP A 71 -18.51 -4.23 17.61
CA TRP A 71 -17.44 -4.66 16.71
C TRP A 71 -17.75 -4.34 15.24
N VAL A 72 -18.99 -4.55 14.81
CA VAL A 72 -19.44 -4.19 13.46
C VAL A 72 -19.32 -2.68 13.23
N LEU A 73 -19.73 -1.86 14.20
CA LEU A 73 -19.64 -0.41 14.12
C LEU A 73 -18.18 0.07 14.05
N LEU A 74 -17.28 -0.54 14.81
CA LEU A 74 -15.85 -0.20 14.82
C LEU A 74 -15.16 -0.63 13.53
N PHE A 75 -15.50 -1.78 12.98
CA PHE A 75 -15.01 -2.20 11.67
C PHE A 75 -15.50 -1.25 10.57
N ALA A 76 -16.77 -0.83 10.63
CA ALA A 76 -17.32 0.16 9.70
C ALA A 76 -16.62 1.52 9.84
N LEU A 77 -16.37 1.98 11.06
CA LEU A 77 -15.61 3.21 11.33
C LEU A 77 -14.20 3.12 10.76
N TYR A 78 -13.50 2.01 11.01
CA TYR A 78 -12.17 1.77 10.47
C TYR A 78 -12.15 1.86 8.94
N LEU A 79 -13.10 1.19 8.28
CA LEU A 79 -13.24 1.22 6.83
C LEU A 79 -13.51 2.64 6.32
N LEU A 80 -14.40 3.39 6.98
CA LEU A 80 -14.71 4.79 6.63
C LEU A 80 -13.50 5.70 6.77
N VAL A 81 -12.71 5.55 7.84
CA VAL A 81 -11.47 6.33 8.03
C VAL A 81 -10.46 5.98 6.95
N SER A 82 -10.26 4.68 6.64
CA SER A 82 -9.38 4.27 5.55
C SER A 82 -9.81 4.85 4.20
N LEU A 83 -11.11 4.82 3.89
CA LEU A 83 -11.68 5.44 2.68
C LEU A 83 -11.46 6.95 2.65
N LEU A 84 -11.72 7.63 3.77
CA LEU A 84 -11.54 9.07 3.90
C LEU A 84 -10.09 9.46 3.64
N ILE A 85 -9.13 8.77 4.25
CA ILE A 85 -7.69 9.02 4.02
C ILE A 85 -7.35 8.74 2.55
N GLY A 86 -7.88 7.65 1.98
CA GLY A 86 -7.64 7.28 0.58
C GLY A 86 -8.14 8.31 -0.43
N ILE A 87 -9.33 8.89 -0.20
CA ILE A 87 -9.93 9.93 -1.04
C ILE A 87 -9.27 11.29 -0.79
N SER A 88 -8.83 11.58 0.43
CA SER A 88 -8.14 12.84 0.78
C SER A 88 -6.71 12.91 0.23
N CYS A 89 -6.12 11.77 -0.09
CA CYS A 89 -4.78 11.73 -0.68
C CYS A 89 -4.81 12.25 -2.13
N ARG A 90 -3.89 13.15 -2.46
CA ARG A 90 -3.69 13.62 -3.84
C ARG A 90 -3.37 12.43 -4.78
N PRO A 91 -3.75 12.52 -6.07
CA PRO A 91 -3.37 11.53 -7.07
C PRO A 91 -1.86 11.36 -7.10
N ARG A 92 -1.43 10.15 -6.74
CA ARG A 92 -0.02 9.77 -6.72
C ARG A 92 0.14 8.39 -7.36
N LEU A 93 1.16 8.26 -8.20
CA LEU A 93 1.58 6.99 -8.76
C LEU A 93 2.87 6.58 -8.07
N VAL A 94 2.89 5.36 -7.54
CA VAL A 94 4.06 4.77 -6.89
C VAL A 94 4.61 3.73 -7.87
N ILE A 95 5.86 3.92 -8.28
CA ILE A 95 6.59 2.98 -9.13
C ILE A 95 7.67 2.29 -8.29
N TYR A 96 7.59 0.98 -8.22
CA TYR A 96 8.55 0.13 -7.51
C TYR A 96 9.64 -0.38 -8.46
N ASN A 97 10.82 -0.67 -7.89
CA ASN A 97 12.01 -1.20 -8.57
C ASN A 97 12.57 -0.29 -9.68
N LEU A 98 12.41 1.03 -9.61
CA LEU A 98 12.86 1.95 -10.65
C LEU A 98 13.66 3.10 -10.05
N SER A 99 14.81 3.41 -10.65
CA SER A 99 15.59 4.58 -10.23
C SER A 99 14.97 5.88 -10.73
N SER A 100 15.24 6.98 -10.03
CA SER A 100 14.71 8.29 -10.42
C SER A 100 15.19 8.75 -11.79
N GLU A 101 16.40 8.38 -12.19
CA GLU A 101 16.98 8.67 -13.50
C GLU A 101 16.29 7.90 -14.62
N GLN A 102 16.04 6.60 -14.40
CA GLN A 102 15.29 5.77 -15.34
C GLN A 102 13.86 6.27 -15.49
N LEU A 103 13.22 6.62 -14.37
CA LEU A 103 11.88 7.20 -14.41
C LEU A 103 11.88 8.52 -15.19
N LYS A 104 12.84 9.41 -14.94
CA LYS A 104 12.96 10.69 -15.66
C LYS A 104 13.19 10.49 -17.16
N SER A 105 14.00 9.52 -17.56
CA SER A 105 14.21 9.18 -18.97
C SER A 105 12.95 8.63 -19.65
N VAL A 106 12.23 7.72 -18.99
CA VAL A 106 10.96 7.18 -19.51
C VAL A 106 9.89 8.26 -19.57
N LEU A 107 9.73 9.01 -18.48
CA LEU A 107 8.76 10.10 -18.40
C LEU A 107 9.09 11.22 -19.39
N GLY A 108 10.37 11.54 -19.60
CA GLY A 108 10.82 12.51 -20.61
C GLY A 108 10.38 12.15 -22.02
N ARG A 109 10.57 10.89 -22.42
CA ARG A 109 10.11 10.39 -23.73
C ARG A 109 8.59 10.41 -23.85
N LEU A 110 7.89 9.98 -22.80
CA LEU A 110 6.43 9.95 -22.74
C LEU A 110 5.86 11.37 -22.84
N VAL A 111 6.41 12.31 -22.06
CA VAL A 111 5.99 13.72 -22.03
C VAL A 111 6.23 14.38 -23.38
N ALA A 112 7.39 14.17 -24.01
CA ALA A 112 7.67 14.72 -25.33
C ALA A 112 6.70 14.22 -26.42
N GLN A 113 6.13 13.02 -26.26
CA GLN A 113 5.10 12.49 -27.15
C GLN A 113 3.70 13.01 -26.85
N LEU A 114 3.35 13.20 -25.57
CA LEU A 114 2.02 13.68 -25.18
C LEU A 114 1.85 15.19 -25.27
N ASP A 115 2.91 15.95 -25.00
CA ASP A 115 2.88 17.41 -24.94
C ASP A 115 4.23 18.00 -25.42
N PRO A 116 4.29 18.45 -26.68
CA PRO A 116 5.49 19.08 -27.24
C PRO A 116 5.93 20.35 -26.50
N ASP A 117 5.01 21.04 -25.82
CA ASP A 117 5.28 22.30 -25.11
C ASP A 117 5.65 22.08 -23.63
N ALA A 118 5.91 20.83 -23.24
CA ALA A 118 6.23 20.49 -21.87
C ALA A 118 7.50 21.16 -21.36
N ARG A 119 7.42 21.71 -20.14
CA ARG A 119 8.52 22.44 -19.49
C ARG A 119 9.04 21.66 -18.30
N TRP A 120 10.34 21.37 -18.30
CA TRP A 120 11.01 20.71 -17.17
C TRP A 120 11.62 21.74 -16.23
N ALA A 121 11.39 21.58 -14.93
CA ALA A 121 11.98 22.34 -13.86
C ALA A 121 12.55 21.37 -12.80
N GLY A 122 13.81 20.97 -12.97
CA GLY A 122 14.47 20.02 -12.07
C GLY A 122 13.81 18.64 -12.08
N ASP A 123 13.15 18.28 -10.97
CA ASP A 123 12.40 17.02 -10.79
C ASP A 123 10.88 17.20 -11.03
N SER A 124 10.43 18.41 -11.40
CA SER A 124 9.05 18.69 -11.81
C SER A 124 8.93 18.91 -13.32
N VAL A 125 7.77 18.56 -13.89
CA VAL A 125 7.42 18.81 -15.28
C VAL A 125 6.02 19.38 -15.37
N GLU A 126 5.88 20.44 -16.15
CA GLU A 126 4.61 21.08 -16.47
C GLU A 126 4.19 20.71 -17.89
N LEU A 127 2.94 20.27 -18.03
CA LEU A 127 2.29 19.85 -19.27
C LEU A 127 1.18 20.87 -19.57
N PRO A 128 1.49 21.98 -20.25
CA PRO A 128 0.54 23.07 -20.45
C PRO A 128 -0.69 22.65 -21.26
N ASN A 129 -0.53 21.81 -22.29
CA ASN A 129 -1.65 21.37 -23.13
C ASN A 129 -2.59 20.41 -22.39
N LEU A 130 -2.08 19.71 -21.37
CA LEU A 130 -2.87 18.82 -20.52
C LEU A 130 -3.34 19.46 -19.22
N GLY A 131 -2.88 20.69 -18.92
CA GLY A 131 -3.15 21.41 -17.67
C GLY A 131 -2.61 20.70 -16.43
N MET A 132 -1.54 19.89 -16.57
CA MET A 132 -1.03 19.06 -15.47
C MET A 132 0.38 19.47 -15.05
N GLN A 133 0.62 19.52 -13.75
CA GLN A 133 1.96 19.67 -13.19
C GLN A 133 2.31 18.42 -12.38
N LEU A 134 3.43 17.79 -12.73
CA LEU A 134 3.91 16.55 -12.13
C LEU A 134 5.21 16.84 -11.39
N SER A 135 5.38 16.27 -10.19
CA SER A 135 6.65 16.24 -9.48
C SER A 135 7.09 14.81 -9.25
N ILE A 136 8.35 14.53 -9.52
CA ILE A 136 9.00 13.26 -9.22
C ILE A 136 9.58 13.35 -7.80
N ASP A 137 9.13 12.47 -6.92
CA ASP A 137 9.67 12.30 -5.58
C ASP A 137 10.49 11.01 -5.49
N LYS A 138 11.67 11.09 -4.86
CA LYS A 138 12.66 10.01 -4.79
C LYS A 138 12.61 9.38 -3.41
N ARG A 139 12.23 8.10 -3.33
CA ARG A 139 12.34 7.31 -2.10
C ARG A 139 13.41 6.24 -2.25
N ASN A 140 14.64 6.60 -1.86
CA ASN A 140 15.81 5.73 -1.98
C ASN A 140 15.73 4.43 -1.15
N ALA A 141 15.04 4.45 -0.01
CA ALA A 141 15.00 3.30 0.91
C ALA A 141 14.42 2.02 0.27
N MET A 142 13.51 2.11 -0.70
CA MET A 142 12.95 0.95 -1.40
C MET A 142 13.14 1.01 -2.92
N ARG A 143 14.08 1.84 -3.42
CA ARG A 143 14.22 2.10 -4.87
C ARG A 143 12.85 2.36 -5.53
N SER A 144 12.06 3.19 -4.86
CA SER A 144 10.70 3.54 -5.26
C SER A 144 10.68 5.01 -5.63
N CYS A 145 10.03 5.31 -6.74
CA CYS A 145 9.80 6.69 -7.17
C CYS A 145 8.30 6.98 -7.16
N GLN A 146 7.94 8.21 -6.83
CA GLN A 146 6.55 8.64 -6.84
C GLN A 146 6.37 9.79 -7.83
N ILE A 147 5.27 9.76 -8.56
CA ILE A 147 4.82 10.90 -9.36
C ILE A 147 3.62 11.50 -8.64
N ILE A 148 3.72 12.77 -8.28
CA ILE A 148 2.71 13.51 -7.52
C ILE A 148 2.15 14.62 -8.43
N ALA A 149 0.82 14.74 -8.48
CA ALA A 149 0.19 15.90 -9.10
C ALA A 149 0.32 17.13 -8.19
N VAL A 150 0.97 18.19 -8.68
CA VAL A 150 1.21 19.45 -7.94
C VAL A 150 0.14 20.52 -8.24
N GLY A 151 -0.53 20.42 -9.39
CA GLY A 151 -1.53 21.39 -9.85
C GLY A 151 -2.90 21.32 -9.16
N ILE A 152 -3.63 22.44 -9.23
CA ILE A 152 -4.99 22.64 -8.70
C ILE A 152 -6.04 22.00 -9.61
N GLU A 153 -5.84 22.05 -10.93
CA GLU A 153 -6.70 21.37 -11.90
C GLU A 153 -6.27 19.91 -12.09
N GLN A 154 -7.06 18.99 -11.56
CA GLN A 154 -6.80 17.56 -11.65
C GLN A 154 -7.79 16.91 -12.60
N ASN A 155 -7.50 16.97 -13.89
CA ASN A 155 -8.26 16.22 -14.87
C ASN A 155 -7.98 14.71 -14.70
N GLN A 156 -8.89 14.02 -14.02
CA GLN A 156 -8.80 12.58 -13.75
C GLN A 156 -8.67 11.74 -15.03
N ALA A 157 -9.27 12.19 -16.15
CA ALA A 157 -9.14 11.50 -17.43
C ALA A 157 -7.69 11.55 -17.93
N ASN A 158 -7.05 12.72 -17.89
CA ASN A 158 -5.65 12.89 -18.30
C ASN A 158 -4.70 12.12 -17.37
N TRP A 159 -4.99 12.05 -16.07
CA TRP A 159 -4.22 11.24 -15.12
C TRP A 159 -4.33 9.74 -15.41
N SER A 160 -5.54 9.24 -15.71
CA SER A 160 -5.75 7.84 -16.06
C SER A 160 -5.06 7.47 -17.38
N LYS A 161 -5.04 8.39 -18.36
CA LYS A 161 -4.31 8.26 -19.63
C LYS A 161 -2.81 8.19 -19.37
N LEU A 162 -2.25 9.14 -18.61
CA LEU A 162 -0.82 9.15 -18.24
C LEU A 162 -0.40 7.83 -17.57
N LYS A 163 -1.20 7.34 -16.61
CA LYS A 163 -0.94 6.06 -15.95
C LYS A 163 -0.88 4.90 -16.94
N ARG A 164 -1.82 4.84 -17.88
CA ARG A 164 -1.89 3.75 -18.88
C ARG A 164 -0.68 3.78 -19.81
N GLU A 165 -0.37 4.93 -20.39
CA GLU A 165 0.76 5.05 -21.32
C GLU A 165 2.10 4.80 -20.60
N LEU A 166 2.25 5.29 -19.36
CA LEU A 166 3.43 5.03 -18.54
C LEU A 166 3.57 3.53 -18.20
N ALA A 167 2.47 2.82 -17.94
CA ALA A 167 2.50 1.37 -17.71
C ALA A 167 2.96 0.58 -18.94
N THR A 168 2.54 1.00 -20.14
CA THR A 168 2.98 0.42 -21.40
C THR A 168 4.48 0.60 -21.59
N GLU A 169 4.99 1.83 -21.44
CA GLU A 169 6.41 2.13 -21.61
C GLU A 169 7.30 1.44 -20.57
N LEU A 170 6.85 1.35 -19.32
CA LEU A 170 7.62 0.70 -18.25
C LEU A 170 7.75 -0.81 -18.43
N THR A 171 6.85 -1.46 -19.18
CA THR A 171 6.96 -2.91 -19.45
C THR A 171 8.24 -3.27 -20.22
N ASN A 172 8.79 -2.33 -21.00
CA ASN A 172 10.01 -2.52 -21.79
C ASN A 172 11.31 -2.27 -20.99
N VAL A 173 11.21 -1.76 -19.76
CA VAL A 173 12.37 -1.42 -18.94
C VAL A 173 12.75 -2.62 -18.07
N LYS A 174 13.96 -3.15 -18.30
CA LYS A 174 14.55 -4.17 -17.42
C LYS A 174 15.14 -3.51 -16.19
N VAL A 175 14.75 -3.98 -15.02
CA VAL A 175 15.21 -3.45 -13.72
C VAL A 175 15.91 -4.53 -12.90
N THR A 176 16.74 -4.07 -11.96
CA THR A 176 17.45 -4.96 -11.02
C THR A 176 16.58 -5.23 -9.81
N THR A 177 16.75 -6.42 -9.22
CA THR A 177 16.04 -6.80 -7.99
C THR A 177 16.46 -5.90 -6.83
N ASN A 178 15.49 -5.52 -6.00
CA ASN A 178 15.74 -4.72 -4.81
C ASN A 178 16.29 -5.62 -3.67
N PRO A 179 17.44 -5.31 -3.03
CA PRO A 179 17.98 -6.12 -1.94
C PRO A 179 17.05 -6.21 -0.72
N TYR A 180 16.22 -5.19 -0.47
CA TYR A 180 15.22 -5.21 0.60
C TYR A 180 14.08 -6.22 0.36
N ALA A 181 13.94 -6.75 -0.86
CA ALA A 181 12.99 -7.82 -1.15
C ALA A 181 13.26 -9.06 -0.27
N ILE A 182 14.54 -9.41 -0.11
CA ILE A 182 14.95 -10.60 0.66
C ILE A 182 14.61 -10.42 2.13
N SER A 183 14.87 -9.23 2.70
CA SER A 183 14.55 -8.98 4.10
C SER A 183 13.05 -8.99 4.37
N MET A 184 12.23 -8.42 3.47
CA MET A 184 10.77 -8.47 3.59
C MET A 184 10.23 -9.90 3.52
N ILE A 185 10.74 -10.71 2.58
CA ILE A 185 10.36 -12.12 2.46
C ILE A 185 10.79 -12.90 3.70
N ALA A 186 12.02 -12.69 4.18
CA ALA A 186 12.53 -13.36 5.37
C ALA A 186 11.67 -13.04 6.61
N VAL A 187 11.34 -11.77 6.84
CA VAL A 187 10.45 -11.36 7.95
C VAL A 187 9.06 -11.97 7.79
N ALA A 188 8.50 -11.97 6.58
CA ALA A 188 7.21 -12.58 6.31
C ALA A 188 7.20 -14.09 6.59
N LEU A 189 8.26 -14.80 6.19
CA LEU A 189 8.41 -16.23 6.46
C LEU A 189 8.56 -16.50 7.96
N VAL A 190 9.38 -15.72 8.69
CA VAL A 190 9.53 -15.87 10.15
C VAL A 190 8.20 -15.63 10.86
N LEU A 191 7.47 -14.57 10.51
CA LEU A 191 6.14 -14.32 11.07
C LEU A 191 5.17 -15.45 10.73
N GLY A 192 5.17 -15.92 9.49
CA GLY A 192 4.34 -17.03 9.04
C GLY A 192 4.63 -18.34 9.77
N THR A 193 5.91 -18.67 10.00
CA THR A 193 6.30 -19.87 10.74
C THR A 193 5.93 -19.78 12.22
N LEU A 194 6.11 -18.62 12.85
CA LEU A 194 5.69 -18.40 14.23
C LEU A 194 4.17 -18.56 14.40
N ILE A 195 3.39 -17.98 13.47
CA ILE A 195 1.93 -18.14 13.45
C ILE A 195 1.56 -19.61 13.26
N ALA A 196 2.18 -20.32 12.31
CA ALA A 196 1.90 -21.72 12.04
C ALA A 196 2.24 -22.63 13.24
N GLN A 197 3.41 -22.43 13.87
CA GLN A 197 3.79 -23.15 15.08
C GLN A 197 2.77 -22.94 16.20
N GLN A 198 2.35 -21.70 16.40
CA GLN A 198 1.40 -21.37 17.45
C GLN A 198 0.02 -22.00 17.23
N ILE A 199 -0.43 -22.13 15.98
CA ILE A 199 -1.66 -22.84 15.60
C ILE A 199 -1.53 -24.34 15.87
N ILE A 200 -0.40 -24.95 15.51
CA ILE A 200 -0.17 -26.40 15.67
C ILE A 200 -0.10 -26.78 17.15
N GLU A 201 0.64 -26.02 17.96
CA GLU A 201 0.83 -26.31 19.39
C GLU A 201 -0.45 -26.09 20.22
N ASN A 202 -1.33 -25.16 19.81
CA ASN A 202 -2.47 -24.73 20.61
C ASN A 202 -3.82 -24.88 19.90
N HIS A 203 -3.99 -25.90 19.04
CA HIS A 203 -5.16 -26.02 18.16
C HIS A 203 -6.50 -25.93 18.92
N SER A 204 -6.60 -26.58 20.08
CA SER A 204 -7.82 -26.63 20.89
C SER A 204 -8.13 -25.29 21.57
N LEU A 205 -7.09 -24.54 21.92
CA LEU A 205 -7.20 -23.25 22.58
C LEU A 205 -7.55 -22.15 21.57
N VAL A 206 -7.01 -22.20 20.35
CA VAL A 206 -7.37 -21.27 19.27
C VAL A 206 -8.82 -21.46 18.84
N TYR A 207 -9.28 -22.71 18.72
CA TYR A 207 -10.67 -23.02 18.37
C TYR A 207 -11.65 -22.51 19.44
N ASN A 208 -11.37 -22.77 20.71
CA ASN A 208 -12.22 -22.32 21.81
C ASN A 208 -12.22 -20.79 21.94
N GLN A 209 -11.07 -20.13 21.79
CA GLN A 209 -10.98 -18.67 21.83
C GLN A 209 -11.71 -17.99 20.66
N LEU A 210 -11.65 -18.55 19.45
CA LEU A 210 -12.42 -18.05 18.31
C LEU A 210 -13.92 -18.19 18.54
N ARG A 211 -14.35 -19.27 19.19
CA ARG A 211 -15.76 -19.48 19.57
C ARG A 211 -16.22 -18.49 20.65
N ASP A 212 -15.38 -18.17 21.62
CA ASP A 212 -15.72 -17.20 22.67
C ASP A 212 -15.78 -15.75 22.15
N TRP A 213 -15.14 -15.47 21.00
CA TRP A 213 -15.10 -14.14 20.36
C TRP A 213 -16.26 -13.87 19.38
N LEU A 214 -16.97 -14.93 18.93
CA LEU A 214 -18.04 -14.90 17.94
C LEU A 214 -19.42 -14.96 18.61
#